data_AF-A0A7S1YPK6-F1
#
_entry.id   AF-A0A7S1YPK6-F1
#
_cell.length_a   1.000
_cell.length_b   1.000
_cell.length_c   1.000
_cell.angle_alpha   90.00
_cell.angle_beta   90.00
_cell.angle_gamma   90.00
#
_symmetry.space_group_name_H-M   'P 1'
#
loop_
_entity.id
_entity.type
_entity.pdbx_description
1 polymer ?
#
loop_
_entity_poly.entity_id
_entity_poly.type
_entity_poly.pdbx_seq_one_letter_code
_entity_poly.pdbx_strand_id
1 'polypeptide(L)'
;DDDDDEEDISNDDDDDKENNEDLTASINIALTAFNAVASPLSIPTTYAFRSSSSSFIIQKEEDGASKSPTPLLTNVTKCYLSPSCYRERLMTFRNVVNYFAKPNMLSPLICARFGWTNTSKDILKCSHPKCNATICISFHPKLSSTQRYKLTCTYRRMLATSHSKNCPFRTDAERWLRNYDSSSSSSS
;
A
#
# COMPACT_ATOMS: atom_id res chain seq x y z
N ASP A 1 70.44 -4.11 2.77
CA ASP A 1 69.55 -5.18 2.32
C ASP A 1 68.55 -5.46 3.43
N ASP A 2 67.67 -4.50 3.67
CA ASP A 2 66.42 -4.71 4.43
C ASP A 2 65.36 -4.02 3.58
N ASP A 3 64.79 -4.83 2.68
CA ASP A 3 63.76 -4.49 1.72
C ASP A 3 62.40 -4.34 2.44
N ASP A 4 61.66 -3.32 1.97
CA ASP A 4 60.23 -3.31 1.65
C ASP A 4 59.23 -4.04 2.56
N ASP A 5 58.24 -3.27 3.06
CA ASP A 5 56.84 -3.46 2.65
C ASP A 5 55.99 -2.36 3.33
N GLU A 6 55.87 -1.19 2.69
CA GLU A 6 54.82 -0.23 3.02
C GLU A 6 53.50 -0.70 2.38
N GLU A 7 52.60 -1.24 3.21
CA GLU A 7 51.23 -1.52 2.80
C GLU A 7 50.45 -0.20 2.61
N ASP A 8 50.25 0.14 1.35
CA ASP A 8 49.39 1.23 0.90
C ASP A 8 47.92 0.83 1.09
N ILE A 9 47.36 1.17 2.26
CA ILE A 9 45.92 1.04 2.54
C ILE A 9 45.20 2.16 1.79
N SER A 10 44.85 1.90 0.54
CA SER A 10 43.91 2.73 -0.21
C SER A 10 42.53 2.64 0.45
N ASN A 11 42.17 3.68 1.20
CA ASN A 11 40.82 3.88 1.70
C ASN A 11 39.89 4.23 0.52
N ASP A 12 39.32 3.21 -0.12
CA ASP A 12 38.21 3.34 -1.08
C ASP A 12 36.87 3.61 -0.35
N ASP A 13 36.81 4.70 0.43
CA ASP A 13 35.60 5.14 1.15
C ASP A 13 34.83 6.27 0.43
N ASP A 14 34.98 6.38 -0.89
CA ASP A 14 34.34 7.42 -1.71
C ASP A 14 33.27 6.84 -2.65
N ASP A 15 32.11 6.39 -2.12
CA ASP A 15 30.95 6.15 -3.01
C ASP A 15 29.54 6.32 -2.39
N ASP A 16 29.42 6.92 -1.20
CA ASP A 16 28.10 7.18 -0.57
C ASP A 16 27.65 8.66 -0.65
N LYS A 17 28.11 9.41 -1.66
CA LYS A 17 27.38 10.61 -2.11
C LYS A 17 26.22 10.20 -3.01
N GLU A 18 25.36 9.34 -2.50
CA GLU A 18 24.14 8.88 -3.14
C GLU A 18 23.20 10.08 -3.37
N ASN A 19 23.06 10.50 -4.63
CA ASN A 19 22.29 11.67 -5.04
C ASN A 19 20.84 11.62 -4.52
N ASN A 20 20.58 12.32 -3.41
CA ASN A 20 19.28 12.46 -2.74
C ASN A 20 18.23 13.16 -3.63
N GLU A 21 18.67 13.82 -4.70
CA GLU A 21 17.79 14.51 -5.65
C GLU A 21 16.79 13.58 -6.33
N ASP A 22 17.19 12.36 -6.72
CA ASP A 22 16.30 11.41 -7.40
C ASP A 22 15.27 10.77 -6.47
N LEU A 23 15.64 10.53 -5.21
CA LEU A 23 14.71 10.08 -4.18
C LEU A 23 13.68 11.19 -3.88
N THR A 24 14.17 12.42 -3.75
CA THR A 24 13.34 13.62 -3.58
C THR A 24 12.40 13.83 -4.78
N ALA A 25 12.89 13.63 -6.00
CA ALA A 25 12.08 13.68 -7.22
C ALA A 25 10.96 12.63 -7.21
N SER A 26 11.24 11.41 -6.74
CA SER A 26 10.23 10.36 -6.60
C SER A 26 9.14 10.74 -5.59
N ILE A 27 9.52 11.31 -4.46
CA ILE A 27 8.59 11.85 -3.47
C ILE A 27 7.74 12.96 -4.09
N ASN A 28 8.36 13.89 -4.81
CA ASN A 28 7.65 14.98 -5.48
C ASN A 28 6.67 14.47 -6.53
N ILE A 29 7.05 13.48 -7.35
CA ILE A 29 6.12 12.86 -8.31
C ILE A 29 4.93 12.24 -7.58
N ALA A 30 5.17 11.53 -6.48
CA ALA A 30 4.11 10.94 -5.69
C ALA A 30 3.17 12.01 -5.10
N LEU A 31 3.71 13.12 -4.61
CA LEU A 31 2.93 14.26 -4.11
C LEU A 31 2.15 14.96 -5.22
N THR A 32 2.75 15.19 -6.39
CA THR A 32 2.07 15.77 -7.54
C THR A 32 0.92 14.89 -8.02
N ALA A 33 1.16 13.58 -8.14
CA ALA A 33 0.11 12.62 -8.51
C ALA A 33 -1.03 12.63 -7.49
N PHE A 34 -0.69 12.64 -6.19
CA PHE A 34 -1.68 12.72 -5.12
C PHE A 34 -2.51 14.01 -5.18
N ASN A 35 -1.87 15.16 -5.36
CA ASN A 35 -2.55 16.45 -5.44
C ASN A 35 -3.44 16.57 -6.69
N ALA A 36 -3.03 15.97 -7.80
CA ALA A 36 -3.83 15.92 -9.03
C ALA A 36 -5.15 15.16 -8.85
N VAL A 37 -5.18 14.10 -8.04
CA VAL A 37 -6.44 13.37 -7.74
C VAL A 37 -7.23 13.92 -6.56
N ALA A 38 -6.57 14.67 -5.66
CA ALA A 38 -7.23 15.32 -4.52
C ALA A 38 -7.93 16.63 -4.91
N SER A 39 -7.64 17.18 -6.10
CA SER A 39 -8.26 18.40 -6.61
C SER A 39 -9.70 18.14 -7.10
N PRO A 40 -10.71 18.93 -6.68
CA PRO A 40 -12.14 18.64 -6.88
C PRO A 40 -12.67 18.91 -8.30
N LEU A 41 -11.85 18.89 -9.35
CA LEU A 41 -12.30 19.15 -10.72
C LEU A 41 -12.24 17.90 -11.59
N SER A 42 -13.44 17.42 -11.92
CA SER A 42 -13.80 16.53 -13.05
C SER A 42 -13.60 15.02 -12.84
N ILE A 43 -14.63 14.38 -12.27
CA ILE A 43 -14.87 12.94 -12.41
C ILE A 43 -15.47 12.71 -13.81
N PRO A 44 -14.85 11.92 -14.71
CA PRO A 44 -15.60 11.35 -15.82
C PRO A 44 -16.49 10.23 -15.28
N THR A 45 -17.78 10.52 -15.23
CA THR A 45 -18.88 9.56 -15.19
C THR A 45 -18.65 8.46 -16.22
N THR A 46 -18.34 7.24 -15.79
CA THR A 46 -18.71 5.98 -16.48
C THR A 46 -18.25 4.77 -15.67
N TYR A 47 -18.89 4.53 -14.52
CA TYR A 47 -19.14 3.15 -14.08
C TYR A 47 -20.54 3.15 -13.46
N ALA A 48 -21.53 2.80 -14.28
CA ALA A 48 -22.86 2.50 -13.81
C ALA A 48 -22.76 1.32 -12.84
N PHE A 49 -22.85 1.64 -11.55
CA PHE A 49 -23.15 0.67 -10.52
C PHE A 49 -24.54 0.10 -10.82
N ARG A 50 -24.60 -1.08 -11.44
CA ARG A 50 -25.81 -1.90 -11.43
C ARG A 50 -26.02 -2.33 -9.98
N SER A 51 -26.71 -1.49 -9.23
CA SER A 51 -27.39 -1.91 -8.01
C SER A 51 -28.50 -2.84 -8.48
N SER A 52 -28.27 -4.15 -8.37
CA SER A 52 -29.39 -5.09 -8.38
C SER A 52 -30.18 -4.82 -7.11
N SER A 53 -31.25 -4.05 -7.25
CA SER A 53 -32.30 -3.91 -6.26
C SER A 53 -32.78 -5.30 -5.85
N SER A 54 -32.32 -5.78 -4.71
CA SER A 54 -33.02 -6.82 -3.97
C SER A 54 -33.73 -6.13 -2.81
N SER A 55 -34.99 -5.77 -3.07
CA SER A 55 -35.97 -5.43 -2.05
C SER A 55 -36.01 -6.54 -1.01
N PHE A 56 -35.53 -6.28 0.20
CA PHE A 56 -35.86 -7.09 1.37
C PHE A 56 -36.58 -6.22 2.39
N ILE A 57 -37.75 -6.72 2.74
CA ILE A 57 -38.77 -6.17 3.63
C ILE A 57 -38.16 -5.80 4.99
N ILE A 58 -38.48 -4.59 5.47
CA ILE A 58 -38.29 -4.19 6.87
C ILE A 58 -39.27 -5.02 7.70
N GLN A 59 -38.76 -5.87 8.59
CA GLN A 59 -39.52 -6.33 9.75
C GLN A 59 -38.98 -5.63 11.00
N LYS A 60 -39.94 -5.08 11.73
CA LYS A 60 -39.86 -4.34 12.98
C LYS A 60 -39.97 -5.35 14.12
N GLU A 61 -39.07 -5.33 15.10
CA GLU A 61 -39.33 -5.88 16.43
C GLU A 61 -38.70 -5.00 17.52
N GLU A 62 -39.49 -4.76 18.56
CA GLU A 62 -39.23 -3.95 19.75
C GLU A 62 -38.74 -4.84 20.93
N ASP A 63 -37.97 -4.20 21.81
CA ASP A 63 -37.71 -4.46 23.24
C ASP A 63 -37.19 -5.81 23.77
N GLY A 64 -36.08 -5.72 24.53
CA GLY A 64 -35.68 -6.77 25.49
C GLY A 64 -34.21 -6.73 25.91
N ALA A 65 -33.94 -6.29 27.14
CA ALA A 65 -32.60 -6.17 27.75
C ALA A 65 -31.89 -7.52 28.01
N SER A 66 -30.55 -7.57 27.88
CA SER A 66 -29.58 -8.09 28.87
C SER A 66 -28.24 -8.58 28.27
N LYS A 67 -27.15 -7.90 28.65
CA LYS A 67 -25.79 -8.36 29.01
C LYS A 67 -25.00 -9.31 28.08
N SER A 68 -24.07 -8.74 27.30
CA SER A 68 -22.61 -9.03 27.33
C SER A 68 -21.88 -8.30 26.18
N PRO A 69 -20.69 -7.69 26.38
CA PRO A 69 -19.96 -7.04 25.29
C PRO A 69 -18.89 -7.99 24.73
N THR A 70 -19.30 -8.96 23.92
CA THR A 70 -18.37 -9.53 22.93
C THR A 70 -18.43 -8.62 21.70
N PRO A 71 -17.33 -8.00 21.24
CA PRO A 71 -17.40 -7.13 20.08
C PRO A 71 -17.66 -8.01 18.86
N LEU A 72 -18.93 -8.10 18.46
CA LEU A 72 -19.33 -8.67 17.20
C LEU A 72 -18.59 -7.88 16.12
N LEU A 73 -17.60 -8.52 15.49
CA LEU A 73 -17.08 -8.10 14.19
C LEU A 73 -18.31 -8.06 13.28
N THR A 74 -18.89 -6.88 13.12
CA THR A 74 -20.20 -6.71 12.51
C THR A 74 -20.16 -7.26 11.08
N ASN A 75 -21.29 -7.80 10.61
CA ASN A 75 -21.46 -8.47 9.30
C ASN A 75 -20.80 -7.71 8.11
N VAL A 76 -20.69 -6.39 8.25
CA VAL A 76 -20.03 -5.47 7.31
C VAL A 76 -18.52 -5.70 7.20
N THR A 77 -17.81 -6.07 8.26
CA THR A 77 -16.37 -6.38 8.20
C THR A 77 -16.09 -7.67 7.43
N LYS A 78 -17.03 -8.62 7.46
CA LYS A 78 -16.90 -9.92 6.79
C LYS A 78 -17.01 -9.81 5.27
N CYS A 79 -17.74 -8.83 4.74
CA CYS A 79 -17.86 -8.68 3.29
C CYS A 79 -16.52 -8.24 2.65
N TYR A 80 -15.79 -7.28 3.24
CA TYR A 80 -14.51 -6.79 2.69
C TYR A 80 -13.39 -7.84 2.68
N LEU A 81 -13.46 -8.82 3.58
CA LEU A 81 -12.50 -9.93 3.65
C LEU A 81 -12.91 -11.15 2.82
N SER A 82 -14.07 -11.09 2.14
CA SER A 82 -14.54 -12.19 1.31
C SER A 82 -13.70 -12.39 0.03
N PRO A 83 -13.68 -13.61 -0.54
CA PRO A 83 -13.00 -13.88 -1.80
C PRO A 83 -13.49 -13.00 -2.97
N SER A 84 -14.79 -12.69 -3.03
CA SER A 84 -15.36 -11.82 -4.09
C SER A 84 -14.80 -10.41 -3.98
N CYS A 85 -14.80 -9.80 -2.79
CA CYS A 85 -14.25 -8.47 -2.60
C CYS A 85 -12.73 -8.42 -2.83
N TYR A 86 -11.99 -9.49 -2.49
CA TYR A 86 -10.57 -9.58 -2.87
C TYR A 86 -10.37 -9.53 -4.39
N ARG A 87 -11.17 -10.30 -5.15
CA ARG A 87 -11.12 -10.31 -6.61
C ARG A 87 -11.48 -8.95 -7.21
N GLU A 88 -12.51 -8.28 -6.69
CA GLU A 88 -12.88 -6.93 -7.13
C GLU A 88 -11.72 -5.95 -6.95
N ARG A 89 -11.04 -5.97 -5.80
CA ARG A 89 -9.85 -5.14 -5.59
C ARG A 89 -8.76 -5.46 -6.57
N LEU A 90 -8.48 -6.74 -6.81
CA LEU A 90 -7.45 -7.16 -7.76
C LEU A 90 -7.74 -6.68 -9.19
N MET A 91 -9.00 -6.68 -9.61
CA MET A 91 -9.41 -6.21 -10.94
C MET A 91 -9.08 -4.74 -11.18
N THR A 92 -8.98 -3.91 -10.13
CA THR A 92 -8.58 -2.49 -10.27
C THR A 92 -7.16 -2.31 -10.79
N PHE A 93 -6.30 -3.32 -10.65
CA PHE A 93 -4.91 -3.31 -11.12
C PHE A 93 -4.74 -3.79 -12.57
N ARG A 94 -5.83 -4.20 -13.24
CA ARG A 94 -5.76 -4.77 -14.60
C ARG A 94 -5.24 -3.77 -15.64
N ASN A 95 -5.47 -2.47 -15.42
CA ASN A 95 -4.93 -1.45 -16.30
C ASN A 95 -3.43 -1.25 -16.03
N VAL A 96 -2.61 -1.83 -16.90
CA VAL A 96 -1.15 -1.76 -16.83
C VAL A 96 -0.62 -0.32 -16.83
N VAL A 97 -1.31 0.63 -17.47
CA VAL A 97 -0.88 2.04 -17.48
C VAL A 97 -0.92 2.65 -16.09
N ASN A 98 -1.83 2.18 -15.23
CA ASN A 98 -2.05 2.74 -13.92
C ASN A 98 -1.22 2.07 -12.82
N TYR A 99 -0.62 0.91 -13.07
CA TYR A 99 0.19 0.19 -12.08
C TYR A 99 1.16 -0.78 -12.76
N PHE A 100 2.30 -0.26 -13.20
CA PHE A 100 3.30 -1.01 -13.98
C PHE A 100 4.61 -1.21 -13.19
N ALA A 101 5.33 -2.30 -13.52
CA ALA A 101 6.71 -2.59 -13.10
C ALA A 101 6.99 -2.39 -11.61
N LYS A 102 6.02 -2.75 -10.77
CA LYS A 102 6.17 -2.67 -9.31
C LYS A 102 6.95 -3.89 -8.79
N PRO A 103 7.87 -3.69 -7.83
CA PRO A 103 8.56 -4.79 -7.15
C PRO A 103 7.58 -5.79 -6.53
N ASN A 104 8.03 -7.04 -6.33
CA ASN A 104 7.18 -8.13 -5.81
C ASN A 104 6.48 -7.78 -4.49
N MET A 105 7.17 -7.06 -3.59
CA MET A 105 6.62 -6.57 -2.31
C MET A 105 5.42 -5.62 -2.47
N LEU A 106 5.32 -4.96 -3.62
CA LEU A 106 4.27 -4.02 -4.00
C LEU A 106 3.42 -4.62 -5.13
N SER A 107 3.34 -5.94 -5.22
CA SER A 107 2.53 -6.58 -6.27
C SER A 107 1.04 -6.30 -6.07
N PRO A 108 0.23 -6.30 -7.15
CA PRO A 108 -1.23 -6.19 -7.06
C PRO A 108 -1.87 -7.19 -6.09
N LEU A 109 -1.32 -8.40 -5.99
CA LEU A 109 -1.81 -9.46 -5.10
C LEU A 109 -1.67 -9.05 -3.63
N ILE A 110 -0.51 -8.49 -3.25
CA ILE A 110 -0.25 -8.00 -1.89
C ILE A 110 -1.11 -6.77 -1.61
N CYS A 111 -1.17 -5.82 -2.53
CA CYS A 111 -1.99 -4.62 -2.39
C CYS A 111 -3.46 -4.97 -2.17
N ALA A 112 -4.03 -5.82 -3.02
CA ALA A 112 -5.41 -6.29 -2.90
C ALA A 112 -5.62 -7.09 -1.61
N ARG A 113 -4.65 -7.88 -1.13
CA ARG A 113 -4.76 -8.60 0.14
C ARG A 113 -4.96 -7.62 1.30
N PHE A 114 -4.19 -6.53 1.34
CA PHE A 114 -4.28 -5.50 2.38
C PHE A 114 -5.35 -4.44 2.10
N GLY A 115 -6.32 -4.74 1.24
CA GLY A 115 -7.50 -3.89 1.09
C GLY A 115 -7.32 -2.69 0.16
N TRP A 116 -6.18 -2.58 -0.52
CA TRP A 116 -5.90 -1.50 -1.45
C TRP A 116 -6.53 -1.75 -2.82
N THR A 117 -7.07 -0.69 -3.42
CA THR A 117 -7.57 -0.62 -4.79
C THR A 117 -6.81 0.44 -5.55
N ASN A 118 -6.51 0.18 -6.81
CA ASN A 118 -5.89 1.16 -7.70
C ASN A 118 -6.94 2.11 -8.29
N THR A 119 -6.91 3.37 -7.91
CA THR A 119 -7.92 4.37 -8.33
C THR A 119 -7.41 5.28 -9.45
N SER A 120 -6.10 5.42 -9.60
CA SER A 120 -5.47 6.24 -10.63
C SER A 120 -4.01 5.79 -10.82
N LYS A 121 -3.26 6.39 -11.72
CA LYS A 121 -1.86 6.04 -11.95
C LYS A 121 -1.06 6.10 -10.66
N ASP A 122 -0.59 4.94 -10.22
CA ASP A 122 0.21 4.74 -9.01
C ASP A 122 -0.49 5.12 -7.70
N ILE A 123 -1.80 5.32 -7.70
CA ILE A 123 -2.55 5.78 -6.53
C ILE A 123 -3.44 4.68 -6.00
N LEU A 124 -3.18 4.30 -4.75
CA LEU A 124 -3.91 3.27 -4.04
C LEU A 124 -4.79 3.89 -2.96
N LYS A 125 -6.05 3.47 -2.93
CA LYS A 125 -7.01 3.83 -1.89
C LYS A 125 -7.46 2.59 -1.13
N CYS A 126 -7.65 2.69 0.17
CA CYS A 126 -8.25 1.62 0.94
C CYS A 126 -9.73 1.47 0.57
N SER A 127 -10.14 0.24 0.26
CA SER A 127 -11.53 -0.12 -0.06
C SER A 127 -12.49 0.01 1.13
N HIS A 128 -11.99 0.06 2.36
CA HIS A 128 -12.86 0.16 3.53
C HIS A 128 -13.37 1.60 3.73
N PRO A 129 -14.70 1.84 3.73
CA PRO A 129 -15.27 3.20 3.72
C PRO A 129 -14.88 4.09 4.89
N LYS A 130 -14.57 3.49 6.06
CA LYS A 130 -14.16 4.22 7.26
C LYS A 130 -12.65 4.46 7.35
N CYS A 131 -11.87 3.88 6.43
CA CYS A 131 -10.42 4.02 6.43
C CYS A 131 -10.00 5.25 5.64
N ASN A 132 -10.48 5.39 4.40
CA ASN A 132 -10.14 6.49 3.47
C ASN A 132 -8.63 6.73 3.23
N ALA A 133 -7.76 5.85 3.75
CA ALA A 133 -6.32 5.91 3.53
C ALA A 133 -6.01 5.88 2.04
N THR A 134 -5.09 6.73 1.62
CA THR A 134 -4.66 6.86 0.23
C THR A 134 -3.15 7.03 0.21
N ILE A 135 -2.47 6.31 -0.68
CA ILE A 135 -1.02 6.36 -0.87
C ILE A 135 -0.69 6.43 -2.36
N CYS A 136 0.46 6.99 -2.70
CA CYS A 136 0.99 6.98 -4.06
C CYS A 136 2.33 6.22 -4.10
N ILE A 137 2.45 5.26 -5.02
CA ILE A 137 3.60 4.38 -5.20
C ILE A 137 4.25 4.68 -6.56
N SER A 138 5.02 5.75 -6.63
CA SER A 138 5.69 6.18 -7.86
C SER A 138 7.20 5.95 -7.77
N PHE A 139 7.82 5.57 -8.88
CA PHE A 139 9.27 5.41 -8.95
C PHE A 139 9.80 6.30 -10.06
N HIS A 140 10.73 7.19 -9.72
CA HIS A 140 11.43 7.95 -10.75
C HIS A 140 12.28 7.00 -11.62
N PRO A 141 12.31 7.14 -12.96
CA PRO A 141 13.06 6.25 -13.83
C PRO A 141 14.57 6.24 -13.60
N LYS A 142 15.13 7.31 -13.01
CA LYS A 142 16.58 7.44 -12.80
C LYS A 142 17.07 6.84 -11.47
N LEU A 143 16.18 6.28 -10.65
CA LEU A 143 16.59 5.67 -9.38
C LEU A 143 17.55 4.51 -9.63
N SER A 144 18.67 4.50 -8.89
CA SER A 144 19.55 3.34 -8.82
C SER A 144 18.83 2.13 -8.22
N SER A 145 19.40 0.93 -8.37
CA SER A 145 18.86 -0.30 -7.76
C SER A 145 18.74 -0.17 -6.23
N THR A 146 19.76 0.39 -5.58
CA THR A 146 19.80 0.65 -4.14
C THR A 146 18.72 1.63 -3.71
N GLN A 147 18.60 2.78 -4.40
CA GLN A 147 17.57 3.78 -4.10
C GLN A 147 16.16 3.22 -4.33
N ARG A 148 15.96 2.47 -5.43
CA ARG A 148 14.70 1.80 -5.74
C ARG A 148 14.32 0.80 -4.65
N TYR A 149 15.28 0.05 -4.11
CA TYR A 149 15.06 -0.87 -3.00
C TYR A 149 14.70 -0.12 -1.71
N LYS A 150 15.46 0.92 -1.32
CA LYS A 150 15.16 1.77 -0.17
C LYS A 150 13.73 2.35 -0.24
N LEU A 151 13.35 2.89 -1.39
CA LEU A 151 12.00 3.42 -1.62
C LEU A 151 10.92 2.33 -1.59
N THR A 152 11.24 1.13 -2.10
CA THR A 152 10.34 -0.04 -2.00
C THR A 152 10.05 -0.41 -0.55
N CYS A 153 11.06 -0.40 0.32
CA CYS A 153 10.90 -0.62 1.75
C CYS A 153 10.01 0.45 2.41
N THR A 154 10.14 1.71 2.01
CA THR A 154 9.27 2.80 2.46
C THR A 154 7.82 2.54 2.05
N TYR A 155 7.55 2.25 0.77
CA TYR A 155 6.19 1.95 0.31
C TYR A 155 5.61 0.68 0.93
N ARG A 156 6.43 -0.34 1.18
CA ARG A 156 6.04 -1.55 1.91
C ARG A 156 5.51 -1.21 3.30
N ARG A 157 6.22 -0.36 4.03
CA ARG A 157 5.80 0.10 5.35
C ARG A 157 4.50 0.89 5.27
N MET A 158 4.37 1.81 4.31
CA MET A 158 3.14 2.58 4.08
C MET A 158 1.92 1.68 3.79
N LEU A 159 2.07 0.66 2.94
CA LEU A 159 0.99 -0.31 2.67
C LEU A 159 0.41 -0.94 3.93
N ALA A 160 1.25 -1.15 4.96
CA ALA A 160 0.82 -1.76 6.22
C ALA A 160 0.31 -0.74 7.24
N THR A 161 0.96 0.43 7.35
CA THR A 161 0.73 1.37 8.45
C THR A 161 -0.21 2.51 8.12
N SER A 162 -0.45 2.82 6.83
CA SER A 162 -1.29 3.97 6.44
C SER A 162 -2.79 3.77 6.70
N HIS A 163 -3.22 2.57 7.08
CA HIS A 163 -4.62 2.32 7.43
C HIS A 163 -5.03 3.02 8.74
N SER A 164 -6.27 3.51 8.81
CA SER A 164 -6.86 3.97 10.07
C SER A 164 -6.92 2.84 11.12
N LYS A 165 -6.92 3.22 12.40
CA LYS A 165 -6.88 2.30 13.55
C LYS A 165 -7.93 1.18 13.50
N ASN A 166 -9.14 1.48 13.01
CA ASN A 166 -10.27 0.55 12.97
C ASN A 166 -10.44 -0.16 11.62
N CYS A 167 -9.46 -0.06 10.72
CA CYS A 167 -9.51 -0.73 9.42
C CYS A 167 -9.29 -2.24 9.59
N PRO A 168 -10.14 -3.10 9.01
CA PRO A 168 -10.00 -4.54 9.17
C PRO A 168 -8.75 -5.13 8.50
N PHE A 169 -8.18 -4.44 7.51
CA PHE A 169 -6.96 -4.87 6.84
C PHE A 169 -5.68 -4.56 7.62
N ARG A 170 -5.74 -3.63 8.58
CA ARG A 170 -4.58 -3.09 9.29
C ARG A 170 -3.81 -4.18 10.04
N THR A 171 -4.51 -5.00 10.83
CA THR A 171 -3.87 -6.00 11.70
C THR A 171 -3.07 -7.03 10.89
N ASP A 172 -3.63 -7.52 9.78
CA ASP A 172 -2.95 -8.49 8.93
C ASP A 172 -1.76 -7.86 8.19
N ALA A 173 -1.92 -6.63 7.69
CA ALA A 173 -0.86 -5.92 6.99
C ALA A 173 0.33 -5.58 7.92
N GLU A 174 0.06 -5.14 9.15
CA GLU A 174 1.11 -4.90 10.15
C GLU A 174 1.80 -6.19 10.60
N ARG A 175 1.06 -7.30 10.71
CA ARG A 175 1.65 -8.61 11.02
C ARG A 175 2.60 -9.06 9.92
N TRP A 176 2.18 -8.92 8.66
CA TRP A 176 3.03 -9.20 7.52
C TRP A 176 4.32 -8.37 7.52
N LEU A 177 4.22 -7.06 7.79
CA LEU A 177 5.39 -6.18 7.85
C LEU A 177 6.39 -6.64 8.92
N ARG A 178 5.92 -6.98 10.14
CA ARG A 178 6.78 -7.46 11.22
C ARG A 178 7.54 -8.73 10.85
N ASN A 179 6.83 -9.71 10.28
CA ASN A 179 7.45 -10.98 9.86
C ASN A 179 8.53 -10.74 8.79
N TYR A 180 8.27 -9.81 7.86
CA TYR A 180 9.21 -9.46 6.81
C TYR A 180 10.49 -8.82 7.37
N ASP A 181 10.34 -7.84 8.28
CA ASP A 181 11.46 -7.15 8.90
C ASP A 181 12.32 -8.15 9.73
N SER A 182 11.69 -9.08 10.47
CA SER A 182 12.41 -10.12 11.24
C SER A 182 13.23 -11.07 10.37
N SER A 183 12.73 -11.46 9.18
CA SER A 183 13.50 -12.29 8.24
C SER A 183 14.67 -11.56 7.58
N SER A 184 14.61 -10.22 7.53
CA SER A 184 15.66 -9.41 6.91
C SER A 184 16.86 -9.21 7.85
N SER A 185 16.63 -9.24 9.18
CA SER A 185 17.68 -9.08 10.20
C SER A 185 18.48 -10.35 10.49
N SER A 186 18.11 -11.49 9.91
CA SER A 186 18.79 -12.79 10.12
C SER A 186 19.72 -13.17 8.95
N SER A 187 19.89 -12.28 7.97
CA SER A 187 20.71 -12.50 6.77
C SER A 187 21.91 -11.52 6.67
N SER A 188 22.32 -10.94 7.80
CA SER A 188 23.47 -10.04 7.91
C SER A 188 24.62 -10.72 8.62
#